data_AF-A0A932U4X6-F1
#
_entry.id   AF-A0A932U4X6-F1
#
_cell.length_a   1.000
_cell.length_b   1.000
_cell.length_c   1.000
_cell.angle_alpha   90.00
_cell.angle_beta   90.00
_cell.angle_gamma   90.00
#
_symmetry.space_group_name_H-M   'P 1'
#
loop_
_entity.id
_entity.type
_entity.pdbx_description
1 polymer ?
#
loop_
_entity_poly.entity_id
_entity_poly.type
_entity_poly.pdbx_seq_one_letter_code
_entity_poly.pdbx_strand_id
1 'polypeptide(L)'
;MSTDIEINTSSPLTHSRGVRRQRTSPLPLPSRQPLLPVRIFWRIRQFVRGVIAHVDADEMLVAARYLPKAALCRFCQMPLDGQRHSLNVLYTLQQAGWYDPDLAAAALLHDVGKVAGNDAGIALSPWLRGPLVLLDALAPGKVAELAADTPAAGWRYLLHVHREHSAIGAAWAAEDGCSELTCWLIAHHQDKPNGKPANRQEELLALLQWADSRN
;
A
#
# COMPACT_ATOMS: atom_id res chain seq x y z
N MET A 1 -10.17 -75.16 9.43
CA MET A 1 -10.85 -74.70 10.65
C MET A 1 -10.86 -73.19 10.61
N SER A 2 -12.06 -72.62 10.68
CA SER A 2 -12.40 -71.20 10.54
C SER A 2 -11.77 -70.31 11.60
N THR A 3 -11.56 -69.04 11.24
CA THR A 3 -12.29 -67.92 11.85
C THR A 3 -12.18 -66.68 10.97
N ASP A 4 -13.33 -66.18 10.53
CA ASP A 4 -13.55 -64.86 9.97
C ASP A 4 -13.34 -63.77 11.02
N ILE A 5 -12.79 -62.61 10.60
CA ILE A 5 -13.13 -61.31 11.20
C ILE A 5 -13.20 -60.29 10.05
N GLU A 6 -14.43 -59.92 9.68
CA GLU A 6 -14.75 -58.68 8.97
C GLU A 6 -14.53 -57.48 9.90
N ILE A 7 -13.85 -56.43 9.42
CA ILE A 7 -14.20 -55.04 9.77
C ILE A 7 -14.09 -54.18 8.51
N ASN A 8 -15.25 -53.77 8.01
CA ASN A 8 -15.47 -52.73 7.03
C ASN A 8 -15.43 -51.36 7.72
N THR A 9 -14.68 -50.38 7.19
CA THR A 9 -15.06 -48.95 7.23
C THR A 9 -14.24 -48.09 6.26
N SER A 10 -14.90 -47.73 5.16
CA SER A 10 -15.07 -46.37 4.61
C SER A 10 -13.96 -45.31 4.73
N SER A 11 -13.48 -44.94 3.54
CA SER A 11 -13.51 -43.57 2.97
C SER A 11 -12.35 -42.57 3.18
N PRO A 12 -12.09 -41.74 2.15
CA PRO A 12 -10.88 -40.94 2.01
C PRO A 12 -11.05 -39.53 2.59
N LEU A 13 -10.05 -39.04 3.31
CA LEU A 13 -9.98 -37.64 3.72
C LEU A 13 -9.45 -36.78 2.56
N THR A 14 -10.38 -36.28 1.76
CA THR A 14 -10.15 -35.13 0.87
C THR A 14 -9.94 -33.87 1.73
N HIS A 15 -8.72 -33.37 1.74
CA HIS A 15 -8.37 -32.07 2.31
C HIS A 15 -8.95 -30.94 1.43
N SER A 16 -10.20 -30.55 1.69
CA SER A 16 -10.77 -29.31 1.14
C SER A 16 -10.11 -28.11 1.81
N ARG A 17 -9.17 -27.45 1.12
CA ARG A 17 -8.71 -26.10 1.44
C ARG A 17 -9.92 -25.16 1.35
N GLY A 18 -10.37 -24.66 2.49
CA GLY A 18 -11.43 -23.65 2.55
C GLY A 18 -10.99 -22.35 1.88
N VAL A 19 -11.42 -22.13 0.65
CA VAL A 19 -11.42 -20.81 0.02
C VAL A 19 -12.37 -19.94 0.84
N ARG A 20 -11.81 -19.05 1.67
CA ARG A 20 -12.58 -18.08 2.46
C ARG A 20 -13.36 -17.21 1.48
N ARG A 21 -14.68 -17.42 1.39
CA ARG A 21 -15.56 -16.66 0.48
C ARG A 21 -15.45 -15.17 0.78
N GLN A 22 -15.05 -14.38 -0.23
CA GLN A 22 -15.14 -12.92 -0.18
C GLN A 22 -16.61 -12.54 0.00
N ARG A 23 -16.94 -11.79 1.05
CA ARG A 23 -18.26 -11.16 1.15
C ARG A 23 -18.29 -10.04 0.09
N THR A 24 -19.29 -10.07 -0.77
CA THR A 24 -19.59 -8.99 -1.72
C THR A 24 -20.21 -7.82 -0.95
N SER A 25 -19.40 -7.13 -0.14
CA SER A 25 -19.77 -5.83 0.38
C SER A 25 -19.86 -4.85 -0.79
N PRO A 26 -20.86 -3.95 -0.85
CA PRO A 26 -20.90 -2.93 -1.89
C PRO A 26 -19.58 -2.14 -1.87
N LEU A 27 -19.05 -1.84 -3.06
CA LEU A 27 -17.83 -1.04 -3.19
C LEU A 27 -18.00 0.26 -2.40
N PRO A 28 -17.06 0.61 -1.52
CA PRO A 28 -17.21 1.81 -0.72
C PRO A 28 -17.22 3.05 -1.60
N LEU A 29 -18.11 4.01 -1.30
CA LEU A 29 -18.22 5.24 -2.07
C LEU A 29 -16.93 6.08 -1.93
N PRO A 30 -16.47 6.73 -3.02
CA PRO A 30 -15.30 7.61 -2.96
C PRO A 30 -15.51 8.67 -1.90
N SER A 31 -14.53 8.81 -0.99
CA SER A 31 -14.59 9.78 0.09
C SER A 31 -14.67 11.19 -0.50
N ARG A 32 -15.71 11.96 -0.12
CA ARG A 32 -15.73 13.40 -0.41
C ARG A 32 -14.51 14.04 0.24
N GLN A 33 -13.69 14.74 -0.56
CA GLN A 33 -12.50 15.41 -0.03
C GLN A 33 -12.91 16.45 1.04
N PRO A 34 -12.36 16.39 2.26
CA PRO A 34 -12.65 17.41 3.26
C PRO A 34 -12.08 18.77 2.83
N LEU A 35 -12.65 19.85 3.36
CA LEU A 35 -12.09 21.20 3.21
C LEU A 35 -10.61 21.22 3.65
N LEU A 36 -9.77 22.01 2.97
CA LEU A 36 -8.33 22.15 3.18
C LEU A 36 -7.87 22.14 4.66
N PRO A 37 -8.46 22.90 5.59
CA PRO A 37 -8.04 22.91 7.00
C PRO A 37 -8.31 21.59 7.74
N VAL A 38 -9.37 20.88 7.38
CA VAL A 38 -9.68 19.55 7.96
C VAL A 38 -8.68 18.52 7.45
N ARG A 39 -8.31 18.53 6.16
CA ARG A 39 -7.27 17.64 5.60
C ARG A 39 -5.91 17.81 6.29
N ILE A 40 -5.54 19.04 6.63
CA ILE A 40 -4.28 19.35 7.33
C ILE A 40 -4.31 18.79 8.76
N PHE A 41 -5.42 18.96 9.48
CA PHE A 41 -5.57 18.40 10.83
C PHE A 41 -5.48 16.86 10.84
N TRP A 42 -6.13 16.18 9.88
CA TRP A 42 -6.02 14.73 9.76
C TRP A 42 -4.59 14.29 9.44
N ARG A 43 -3.89 14.98 8.54
CA ARG A 43 -2.46 14.74 8.25
C ARG A 43 -1.55 14.92 9.46
N ILE A 44 -1.80 15.94 10.29
CA ILE A 44 -1.06 16.13 11.54
C ILE A 44 -1.34 15.00 12.52
N ARG A 45 -2.59 14.55 12.64
CA ARG A 45 -2.97 13.43 13.50
C ARG A 45 -2.36 12.10 13.03
N GLN A 46 -2.32 11.88 11.71
CA GLN A 46 -1.66 10.74 11.07
C GLN A 46 -0.17 10.76 11.37
N PHE A 47 0.46 11.92 11.20
CA PHE A 47 1.86 12.14 11.51
C PHE A 47 2.18 11.87 12.99
N VAL A 48 1.39 12.41 13.93
CA VAL A 48 1.58 12.19 15.38
C VAL A 48 1.37 10.72 15.77
N ARG A 49 0.41 10.02 15.14
CA ARG A 49 0.27 8.56 15.33
C ARG A 49 1.46 7.78 14.80
N GLY A 50 2.05 8.19 13.68
CA GLY A 50 3.24 7.57 13.10
C GLY A 50 4.51 7.74 13.93
N VAL A 51 4.69 8.88 14.61
CA VAL A 51 5.87 9.18 15.45
C VAL A 51 5.91 8.36 16.75
N ILE A 52 4.75 7.89 17.24
CA ILE A 52 4.64 7.04 18.44
C ILE A 52 4.50 5.55 18.06
N ALA A 53 4.37 5.23 16.76
CA ALA A 53 4.09 3.89 16.29
C ALA A 53 5.33 2.99 16.34
N HIS A 54 5.22 1.90 17.10
CA HIS A 54 6.11 0.75 17.01
C HIS A 54 5.51 -0.24 16.00
N VAL A 55 6.31 -0.95 15.19
CA VAL A 55 5.85 -2.10 14.37
C VAL A 55 6.22 -3.38 15.09
N ASP A 56 5.21 -4.13 15.54
CA ASP A 56 5.41 -5.35 16.30
C ASP A 56 5.90 -6.49 15.40
N ALA A 57 6.64 -7.44 15.98
CA ALA A 57 7.16 -8.59 15.26
C ALA A 57 6.04 -9.40 14.58
N ASP A 58 4.87 -9.51 15.21
CA ASP A 58 3.70 -10.21 14.68
C ASP A 58 3.13 -9.52 13.43
N GLU A 59 3.21 -8.19 13.35
CA GLU A 59 2.74 -7.43 12.18
C GLU A 59 3.71 -7.58 11.02
N MET A 60 5.02 -7.71 11.30
CA MET A 60 6.01 -8.05 10.29
C MET A 60 5.78 -9.46 9.73
N LEU A 61 5.35 -10.41 10.58
CA LEU A 61 4.92 -11.74 10.12
C LEU A 61 3.66 -11.67 9.24
N VAL A 62 2.76 -10.72 9.49
CA VAL A 62 1.62 -10.48 8.59
C VAL A 62 2.10 -9.97 7.23
N ALA A 63 3.00 -8.97 7.19
CA ALA A 63 3.55 -8.46 5.94
C ALA A 63 4.27 -9.58 5.15
N ALA A 64 5.08 -10.40 5.83
CA ALA A 64 5.80 -11.52 5.23
C ALA A 64 4.90 -12.60 4.61
N ARG A 65 3.60 -12.66 4.94
CA ARG A 65 2.65 -13.59 4.30
C ARG A 65 2.20 -13.13 2.91
N TYR A 66 2.26 -11.83 2.64
CA TYR A 66 1.79 -11.23 1.40
C TYR A 66 2.92 -10.78 0.48
N LEU A 67 4.13 -10.61 1.00
CA LEU A 67 5.26 -10.11 0.26
C LEU A 67 6.29 -11.21 -0.06
N PRO A 68 6.82 -11.24 -1.29
CA PRO A 68 8.08 -11.90 -1.57
C PRO A 68 9.20 -11.39 -0.64
N LYS A 69 10.22 -12.21 -0.39
CA LYS A 69 11.31 -11.85 0.53
C LYS A 69 12.01 -10.54 0.16
N ALA A 70 12.26 -10.31 -1.14
CA ALA A 70 12.90 -9.09 -1.61
C ALA A 70 12.00 -7.85 -1.37
N ALA A 71 10.71 -7.99 -1.64
CA ALA A 71 9.73 -6.94 -1.43
C ALA A 71 9.53 -6.62 0.06
N LEU A 72 9.61 -7.64 0.93
CA LEU A 72 9.64 -7.45 2.38
C LEU A 72 10.87 -6.64 2.83
N CYS A 73 12.04 -6.89 2.23
CA CYS A 73 13.23 -6.07 2.52
C CYS A 73 13.01 -4.59 2.14
N ARG A 74 12.34 -4.30 1.01
CA ARG A 74 11.95 -2.92 0.66
C ARG A 74 10.98 -2.33 1.67
N PHE A 75 9.96 -3.08 2.09
CA PHE A 75 9.01 -2.62 3.10
C PHE A 75 9.74 -2.21 4.39
N CYS A 76 10.73 -2.99 4.82
CA CYS A 76 11.57 -2.65 5.98
C CYS A 76 12.44 -1.39 5.80
N GLN A 77 12.70 -0.96 4.56
CA GLN A 77 13.43 0.29 4.28
C GLN A 77 12.52 1.53 4.41
N MET A 78 11.20 1.35 4.42
CA MET A 78 10.27 2.46 4.67
C MET A 78 10.48 2.98 6.09
N PRO A 79 10.38 4.31 6.31
CA PRO A 79 10.30 4.88 7.65
C PRO A 79 9.17 4.24 8.49
N LEU A 80 9.32 4.18 9.82
CA LEU A 80 8.35 3.52 10.71
C LEU A 80 6.92 4.07 10.58
N ASP A 81 6.77 5.39 10.37
CA ASP A 81 5.49 6.03 10.09
C ASP A 81 4.87 5.50 8.77
N GLY A 82 5.70 5.30 7.74
CA GLY A 82 5.30 4.69 6.48
C GLY A 82 4.90 3.22 6.61
N GLN A 83 5.68 2.42 7.34
CA GLN A 83 5.35 1.01 7.59
C GLN A 83 4.03 0.88 8.35
N ARG A 84 3.83 1.69 9.39
CA ARG A 84 2.58 1.73 10.17
C ARG A 84 1.40 2.14 9.30
N HIS A 85 1.55 3.17 8.47
CA HIS A 85 0.52 3.60 7.53
C HIS A 85 0.07 2.45 6.64
N SER A 86 1.03 1.83 5.93
CA SER A 86 0.80 0.67 5.08
C SER A 86 0.09 -0.50 5.78
N LEU A 87 0.49 -0.83 7.02
CA LEU A 87 -0.17 -1.87 7.82
C LEU A 87 -1.62 -1.49 8.17
N ASN A 88 -1.88 -0.23 8.52
CA ASN A 88 -3.23 0.24 8.80
C ASN A 88 -4.14 0.19 7.56
N VAL A 89 -3.60 0.49 6.37
CA VAL A 89 -4.31 0.32 5.09
C VAL A 89 -4.69 -1.15 4.89
N LEU A 90 -3.74 -2.08 5.07
CA LEU A 90 -4.00 -3.52 5.01
C LEU A 90 -5.09 -3.94 6.02
N TYR A 91 -5.00 -3.50 7.27
CA TYR A 91 -5.99 -3.85 8.29
C TYR A 91 -7.38 -3.28 7.99
N THR A 92 -7.45 -2.06 7.44
CA THR A 92 -8.70 -1.45 7.00
C THR A 92 -9.39 -2.29 5.93
N LEU A 93 -8.62 -2.80 4.95
CA LEU A 93 -9.12 -3.73 3.93
C LEU A 93 -9.62 -5.04 4.54
N GLN A 94 -8.82 -5.66 5.40
CA GLN A 94 -9.15 -6.95 6.04
C GLN A 94 -10.38 -6.85 6.95
N GLN A 95 -10.52 -5.76 7.70
CA GLN A 95 -11.70 -5.48 8.53
C GLN A 95 -12.97 -5.28 7.68
N ALA A 96 -12.83 -4.70 6.49
CA ALA A 96 -13.92 -4.59 5.52
C ALA A 96 -14.21 -5.89 4.75
N GLY A 97 -13.43 -6.96 4.99
CA GLY A 97 -13.64 -8.28 4.40
C GLY A 97 -12.87 -8.55 3.11
N TRP A 98 -11.91 -7.69 2.75
CA TRP A 98 -11.07 -7.83 1.56
C TRP A 98 -9.73 -8.48 1.91
N TYR A 99 -9.46 -9.64 1.32
CA TYR A 99 -8.28 -10.48 1.59
C TYR A 99 -7.53 -10.88 0.33
N ASP A 100 -7.74 -10.15 -0.77
CA ASP A 100 -7.06 -10.39 -2.03
C ASP A 100 -5.54 -10.22 -1.85
N PRO A 101 -4.71 -11.22 -2.20
CA PRO A 101 -3.27 -11.19 -1.88
C PRO A 101 -2.53 -10.08 -2.63
N ASP A 102 -2.92 -9.78 -3.86
CA ASP A 102 -2.29 -8.71 -4.66
C ASP A 102 -2.68 -7.34 -4.11
N LEU A 103 -3.92 -7.18 -3.68
CA LEU A 103 -4.37 -5.97 -2.98
C LEU A 103 -3.63 -5.78 -1.64
N ALA A 104 -3.40 -6.85 -0.90
CA ALA A 104 -2.69 -6.80 0.37
C ALA A 104 -1.21 -6.41 0.17
N ALA A 105 -0.54 -7.00 -0.83
CA ALA A 105 0.82 -6.64 -1.20
C ALA A 105 0.90 -5.17 -1.65
N ALA A 106 -0.04 -4.72 -2.48
CA ALA A 106 -0.13 -3.34 -2.92
C ALA A 106 -0.37 -2.38 -1.74
N ALA A 107 -1.25 -2.72 -0.79
CA ALA A 107 -1.47 -1.93 0.42
C ALA A 107 -0.18 -1.75 1.23
N LEU A 108 0.63 -2.80 1.35
CA LEU A 108 1.89 -2.75 2.08
C LEU A 108 2.95 -1.87 1.38
N LEU A 109 2.98 -1.88 0.05
CA LEU A 109 4.06 -1.28 -0.75
C LEU A 109 3.68 0.01 -1.51
N HIS A 110 2.43 0.46 -1.51
CA HIS A 110 1.98 1.58 -2.36
C HIS A 110 2.85 2.85 -2.22
N ASP A 111 3.37 3.07 -1.02
CA ASP A 111 4.20 4.23 -0.67
C ASP A 111 5.71 3.96 -0.68
N VAL A 112 6.15 2.76 -1.05
CA VAL A 112 7.57 2.34 -0.96
C VAL A 112 8.49 3.21 -1.82
N GLY A 113 8.01 3.70 -2.97
CA GLY A 113 8.77 4.59 -3.85
C GLY A 113 9.14 5.93 -3.20
N LYS A 114 8.45 6.34 -2.12
CA LYS A 114 8.83 7.53 -1.35
C LYS A 114 10.21 7.39 -0.69
N VAL A 115 10.70 6.16 -0.49
CA VAL A 115 12.05 5.88 0.04
C VAL A 115 13.14 6.39 -0.89
N ALA A 116 12.90 6.47 -2.20
CA ALA A 116 13.88 6.98 -3.17
C ALA A 116 14.37 8.39 -2.79
N GLY A 117 13.53 9.22 -2.15
CA GLY A 117 13.92 10.55 -1.70
C GLY A 117 15.12 10.57 -0.75
N ASN A 118 15.40 9.46 -0.06
CA ASN A 118 16.57 9.31 0.81
C ASN A 118 17.90 9.30 0.02
N ASP A 119 17.88 8.92 -1.25
CA ASP A 119 19.07 8.86 -2.12
C ASP A 119 19.67 10.25 -2.39
N ALA A 120 18.86 11.31 -2.27
CA ALA A 120 19.35 12.69 -2.32
C ALA A 120 20.06 13.14 -1.03
N GLY A 121 20.23 12.27 -0.04
CA GLY A 121 20.85 12.60 1.25
C GLY A 121 20.04 13.57 2.11
N ILE A 122 18.83 13.94 1.67
CA ILE A 122 17.90 14.77 2.41
C ILE A 122 16.91 13.83 3.07
N ALA A 123 17.14 13.51 4.35
CA ALA A 123 16.12 12.86 5.15
C ALA A 123 14.88 13.76 5.11
N LEU A 124 13.79 13.27 4.50
CA LEU A 124 12.51 13.95 4.41
C LEU A 124 11.92 14.07 5.81
N SER A 125 12.44 15.05 6.54
CA SER A 125 11.85 15.44 7.81
C SER A 125 10.41 15.86 7.53
N PRO A 126 9.47 15.54 8.42
CA PRO A 126 8.07 15.96 8.33
C PRO A 126 7.91 17.47 8.06
N TRP A 127 8.89 18.26 8.52
CA TRP A 127 9.03 19.69 8.29
C TRP A 127 9.32 20.08 6.82
N LEU A 128 9.94 19.22 6.01
CA LEU A 128 10.12 19.40 4.56
C LEU A 128 8.90 18.92 3.76
N ARG A 129 8.17 17.91 4.24
CA ARG A 129 6.95 17.42 3.56
C ARG A 129 5.85 18.49 3.48
N GLY A 130 5.67 19.30 4.53
CA GLY A 130 4.66 20.36 4.56
C GLY A 130 4.83 21.41 3.44
N PRO A 131 6.00 22.07 3.34
CA PRO A 131 6.30 23.04 2.27
C PRO A 131 6.22 22.44 0.86
N LEU A 132 6.65 21.20 0.68
CA LEU A 132 6.62 20.52 -0.63
C LEU A 132 5.18 20.32 -1.13
N VAL A 133 4.29 19.85 -0.24
CA VAL A 133 2.86 19.68 -0.53
C VAL A 133 2.18 21.03 -0.78
N LEU A 134 2.57 22.08 -0.06
CA LEU A 134 2.04 23.42 -0.26
C LEU A 134 2.48 24.01 -1.62
N LEU A 135 3.73 23.79 -2.02
CA LEU A 135 4.27 24.24 -3.30
C LEU A 135 3.54 23.57 -4.47
N ASP A 136 3.30 22.26 -4.39
CA ASP A 136 2.57 21.51 -5.42
C ASP A 136 1.10 21.97 -5.53
N ALA A 137 0.45 22.26 -4.39
CA ALA A 137 -0.92 22.76 -4.37
C ALA A 137 -1.06 24.18 -4.96
N LEU A 138 -0.04 25.04 -4.79
CA LEU A 138 -0.10 26.45 -5.21
C LEU A 138 0.44 26.68 -6.63
N ALA A 139 1.39 25.86 -7.09
CA ALA A 139 2.08 26.07 -8.36
C ALA A 139 2.55 24.76 -9.03
N PRO A 140 1.63 23.86 -9.43
CA PRO A 140 1.99 22.54 -9.97
C PRO A 140 2.86 22.62 -11.25
N GLY A 141 2.65 23.63 -12.11
CA GLY A 141 3.46 23.85 -13.30
C GLY A 141 4.93 24.18 -12.98
N LYS A 142 5.18 24.92 -11.89
CA LYS A 142 6.55 25.24 -11.45
C LYS A 142 7.24 24.03 -10.81
N VAL A 143 6.49 23.20 -10.09
CA VAL A 143 7.02 21.94 -9.56
C VAL A 143 7.49 21.03 -10.70
N ALA A 144 6.75 20.97 -11.80
CA ALA A 144 7.16 20.17 -12.96
C ALA A 144 8.46 20.65 -13.61
N GLU A 145 8.65 21.97 -13.72
CA GLU A 145 9.87 22.58 -14.27
C GLU A 145 11.08 22.45 -13.32
N LEU A 146 10.82 22.45 -12.01
CA LEU A 146 11.86 22.37 -10.98
C LEU A 146 12.24 20.94 -10.60
N ALA A 147 11.44 19.93 -10.95
CA ALA A 147 11.80 18.55 -10.71
C ALA A 147 13.08 18.17 -11.49
N ALA A 148 13.91 17.33 -10.90
CA ALA A 148 15.08 16.75 -11.56
C ALA A 148 15.17 15.27 -11.19
N ASP A 149 15.46 14.43 -12.16
CA ASP A 149 15.47 12.96 -12.05
C ASP A 149 16.78 12.38 -11.50
N THR A 150 17.69 13.24 -11.03
CA THR A 150 19.00 12.84 -10.50
C THR A 150 19.09 13.12 -8.99
N PRO A 151 19.51 12.15 -8.16
CA PRO A 151 19.68 12.35 -6.72
C PRO A 151 20.62 13.52 -6.36
N ALA A 152 21.63 13.78 -7.21
CA ALA A 152 22.55 14.92 -7.06
C ALA A 152 21.86 16.30 -7.11
N ALA A 153 20.62 16.38 -7.61
CA ALA A 153 19.84 17.60 -7.65
C ALA A 153 19.15 17.96 -6.31
N GLY A 154 19.37 17.17 -5.25
CA GLY A 154 18.94 17.48 -3.89
C GLY A 154 17.42 17.63 -3.77
N TRP A 155 16.93 18.79 -3.31
CA TRP A 155 15.49 19.00 -3.09
C TRP A 155 14.65 18.92 -4.37
N ARG A 156 15.26 19.18 -5.54
CA ARG A 156 14.60 19.03 -6.84
C ARG A 156 14.29 17.56 -7.16
N TYR A 157 15.12 16.65 -6.67
CA TYR A 157 14.87 15.22 -6.74
C TYR A 157 13.70 14.79 -5.85
N LEU A 158 13.52 15.43 -4.69
CA LEU A 158 12.34 15.17 -3.85
C LEU A 158 11.03 15.53 -4.56
N LEU A 159 11.03 16.54 -5.43
CA LEU A 159 9.86 16.86 -6.27
C LEU A 159 9.61 15.77 -7.33
N HIS A 160 10.67 15.27 -7.95
CA HIS A 160 10.57 14.16 -8.90
C HIS A 160 10.01 12.91 -8.20
N VAL A 161 10.59 12.50 -7.06
CA VAL A 161 10.11 11.38 -6.25
C VAL A 161 8.67 11.62 -5.79
N HIS A 162 8.30 12.83 -5.36
CA HIS A 162 6.92 13.10 -4.95
C HIS A 162 5.91 12.81 -6.07
N ARG A 163 6.26 13.14 -7.32
CA ARG A 163 5.40 12.91 -8.48
C ARG A 163 5.42 11.45 -8.96
N GLU A 164 6.60 10.85 -8.95
CA GLU A 164 6.83 9.54 -9.56
C GLU A 164 6.87 8.38 -8.55
N HIS A 165 6.64 8.63 -7.25
CA HIS A 165 6.75 7.58 -6.22
C HIS A 165 5.88 6.35 -6.51
N SER A 166 4.72 6.53 -7.14
CA SER A 166 3.87 5.40 -7.54
C SER A 166 4.53 4.56 -8.64
N ALA A 167 5.09 5.21 -9.66
CA ALA A 167 5.83 4.55 -10.75
C ALA A 167 7.12 3.89 -10.24
N ILE A 168 7.91 4.60 -9.43
CA ILE A 168 9.13 4.08 -8.80
C ILE A 168 8.80 2.87 -7.92
N GLY A 169 7.77 2.99 -7.07
CA GLY A 169 7.34 1.90 -6.19
C GLY A 169 6.87 0.67 -6.95
N ALA A 170 6.15 0.86 -8.06
CA ALA A 170 5.71 -0.23 -8.92
C ALA A 170 6.87 -0.93 -9.63
N ALA A 171 7.85 -0.16 -10.13
CA ALA A 171 9.05 -0.72 -10.74
C ALA A 171 9.84 -1.57 -9.74
N TRP A 172 10.05 -1.05 -8.52
CA TRP A 172 10.71 -1.81 -7.46
C TRP A 172 9.92 -3.05 -7.06
N ALA A 173 8.59 -2.95 -6.91
CA ALA A 173 7.76 -4.11 -6.61
C ALA A 173 7.91 -5.21 -7.67
N ALA A 174 8.00 -4.85 -8.96
CA ALA A 174 8.24 -5.79 -10.05
C ALA A 174 9.62 -6.44 -9.96
N GLU A 175 10.68 -5.65 -9.74
CA GLU A 175 12.06 -6.15 -9.52
C GLU A 175 12.13 -7.13 -8.34
N ASP A 176 11.34 -6.87 -7.30
CA ASP A 176 11.29 -7.66 -6.08
C ASP A 176 10.34 -8.87 -6.16
N GLY A 177 9.79 -9.14 -7.34
CA GLY A 177 9.01 -10.35 -7.64
C GLY A 177 7.53 -10.28 -7.26
N CYS A 178 6.95 -9.08 -7.13
CA CYS A 178 5.51 -8.94 -6.98
C CYS A 178 4.77 -9.24 -8.29
N SER A 179 3.48 -9.55 -8.19
CA SER A 179 2.63 -9.81 -9.36
C SER A 179 2.40 -8.55 -10.19
N GLU A 180 2.06 -8.72 -11.47
CA GLU A 180 1.70 -7.61 -12.37
C GLU A 180 0.53 -6.78 -11.80
N LEU A 181 -0.46 -7.44 -11.20
CA LEU A 181 -1.60 -6.76 -10.58
C LEU A 181 -1.17 -5.91 -9.38
N THR A 182 -0.29 -6.42 -8.51
CA THR A 182 0.28 -5.64 -7.40
C THR A 182 0.99 -4.40 -7.91
N CYS A 183 1.86 -4.57 -8.92
CA CYS A 183 2.62 -3.47 -9.50
C CYS A 183 1.70 -2.43 -10.14
N TRP A 184 0.66 -2.88 -10.85
CA TRP A 184 -0.32 -1.99 -11.46
C TRP A 184 -1.10 -1.20 -10.39
N LEU A 185 -1.54 -1.85 -9.32
CA LEU A 185 -2.23 -1.17 -8.21
C LEU A 185 -1.35 -0.10 -7.56
N ILE A 186 -0.06 -0.39 -7.35
CA ILE A 186 0.92 0.57 -6.82
C ILE A 186 1.11 1.74 -7.80
N ALA A 187 1.23 1.49 -9.10
CA ALA A 187 1.45 2.54 -10.09
C ALA A 187 0.29 3.56 -10.15
N HIS A 188 -0.95 3.10 -9.95
CA HIS A 188 -2.16 3.89 -10.15
C HIS A 188 -2.80 4.39 -8.84
N HIS A 189 -2.21 4.11 -7.67
CA HIS A 189 -2.85 4.40 -6.38
C HIS A 189 -3.14 5.91 -6.16
N GLN A 190 -2.40 6.82 -6.79
CA GLN A 190 -2.65 8.27 -6.73
C GLN A 190 -3.56 8.80 -7.85
N ASP A 191 -3.98 7.95 -8.79
CA ASP A 191 -4.80 8.38 -9.92
C ASP A 191 -6.18 8.84 -9.46
N LYS A 192 -6.73 9.83 -10.18
CA LYS A 192 -8.09 10.30 -9.90
C LYS A 192 -9.09 9.20 -10.28
N PRO A 193 -10.01 8.82 -9.37
CA PRO A 193 -11.06 7.86 -9.70
C PRO A 193 -11.87 8.36 -10.90
N ASN A 194 -11.96 7.56 -11.96
CA ASN A 194 -12.72 7.89 -13.16
C ASN A 194 -14.03 7.10 -13.21
N GLY A 195 -15.06 7.60 -12.50
CA GLY A 195 -16.37 6.98 -12.49
C GLY A 195 -16.44 5.67 -11.71
N LYS A 196 -17.31 4.76 -12.14
CA LYS A 196 -17.47 3.43 -11.51
C LYS A 196 -16.42 2.47 -12.09
N PRO A 197 -15.80 1.61 -11.27
CA PRO A 197 -14.90 0.57 -11.76
C PRO A 197 -15.56 -0.28 -12.85
N ALA A 198 -14.87 -0.45 -13.98
CA ALA A 198 -15.34 -1.24 -15.11
C ALA A 198 -14.92 -2.72 -15.03
N ASN A 199 -13.89 -3.02 -14.24
CA ASN A 199 -13.31 -4.36 -14.12
C ASN A 199 -12.76 -4.61 -12.71
N ARG A 200 -12.38 -5.87 -12.43
CA ARG A 200 -11.88 -6.29 -11.12
C ARG A 200 -10.63 -5.53 -10.67
N GLN A 201 -9.74 -5.21 -11.59
CA GLN A 201 -8.50 -4.50 -11.30
C GLN A 201 -8.78 -3.05 -10.84
N GLU A 202 -9.72 -2.36 -11.49
CA GLU A 202 -10.20 -1.04 -11.06
C GLU A 202 -10.99 -1.10 -9.75
N GLU A 203 -11.72 -2.19 -9.48
CA GLU A 203 -12.38 -2.40 -8.17
C GLU A 203 -11.35 -2.48 -7.04
N LEU A 204 -10.29 -3.25 -7.25
CA LEU A 204 -9.19 -3.38 -6.31
C LEU A 204 -8.46 -2.06 -6.10
N LEU A 205 -8.26 -1.28 -7.17
CA LEU A 205 -7.68 0.06 -7.06
C LEU A 205 -8.55 0.98 -6.23
N ALA A 206 -9.86 1.00 -6.49
CA ALA A 206 -10.80 1.81 -5.72
C ALA A 206 -10.83 1.39 -4.24
N LEU A 207 -10.68 0.09 -3.93
CA LEU A 207 -10.53 -0.40 -2.56
C LEU A 207 -9.23 0.05 -1.91
N LEU A 208 -8.11 -0.01 -2.63
CA LEU A 208 -6.82 0.47 -2.15
C LEU A 208 -6.88 1.96 -1.80
N GLN A 209 -7.39 2.78 -2.72
CA GLN A 209 -7.56 4.22 -2.54
C GLN A 209 -8.52 4.56 -1.39
N TRP A 210 -9.60 3.79 -1.26
CA TRP A 210 -10.54 3.94 -0.16
C TRP A 210 -9.90 3.66 1.21
N ALA A 211 -9.11 2.59 1.31
CA ALA A 211 -8.43 2.23 2.55
C ALA A 211 -7.31 3.22 2.87
N ASP A 212 -6.54 3.65 1.87
CA ASP A 212 -5.50 4.68 2.01
C ASP A 212 -6.07 6.00 2.54
N SER A 213 -7.16 6.50 1.94
CA SER A 213 -7.80 7.75 2.39
C SER A 213 -8.36 7.74 3.83
N ARG A 214 -8.47 6.56 4.46
CA ARG A 214 -8.91 6.41 5.86
C ARG A 214 -7.77 6.40 6.86
N ASN A 215 -6.53 6.18 6.41
CA ASN A 215 -5.36 5.99 7.25
C ASN A 215 -4.39 7.13 7.10
#